data_AF-A0A7W1VPJ6-F1
#
_entry.id   AF-A0A7W1VPJ6-F1
#
_cell.length_a   1.000
_cell.length_b   1.000
_cell.length_c   1.000
_cell.angle_alpha   90.00
_cell.angle_beta   90.00
_cell.angle_gamma   90.00
#
_symmetry.space_group_name_H-M   'P 1'
#
loop_
_entity.id
_entity.type
_entity.pdbx_description
1 polymer ?
#
loop_
_entity_poly.entity_id
_entity_poly.type
_entity_poly.pdbx_seq_one_letter_code
_entity_poly.pdbx_strand_id
1 'polypeptide(L)' 'MSYLTVEVEIDHGRVSAKGAETLPEKASGLLTILNPPALSQPRPIGLAKGQFTVPEDFNAPLPEDVLRTFEG' A
#
# COMPACT_ATOMS: atom_id res chain seq x y z
N MET A 1 22.94 -10.76 -15.78
CA MET A 1 22.91 -9.78 -14.67
C MET A 1 21.88 -10.24 -13.66
N SER A 2 22.28 -10.46 -12.41
CA SER A 2 21.36 -10.74 -11.30
C SER A 2 21.15 -9.48 -10.48
N TYR A 3 19.95 -9.29 -9.95
CA TYR A 3 19.61 -8.22 -9.02
C TYR A 3 19.35 -8.83 -7.65
N LEU A 4 19.76 -8.13 -6.59
CA LEU A 4 19.44 -8.46 -5.22
C LEU A 4 18.46 -7.40 -4.69
N THR A 5 17.30 -7.85 -4.22
CA THR A 5 16.31 -6.99 -3.58
C THR A 5 16.42 -7.21 -2.08
N VAL A 6 16.75 -6.15 -1.34
CA VAL A 6 16.88 -6.19 0.12
C VAL A 6 15.92 -5.15 0.70
N GLU A 7 15.24 -5.47 1.81
CA GLU A 7 14.51 -4.48 2.57
C GLU A 7 15.52 -3.55 3.27
N VAL A 8 15.38 -2.25 3.06
CA VAL A 8 16.29 -1.24 3.59
C VAL A 8 15.56 -0.19 4.40
N GLU A 9 16.26 0.40 5.36
CA GLU A 9 15.86 1.60 6.07
C GLU A 9 16.71 2.79 5.59
N ILE A 10 16.12 3.99 5.63
CA ILE A 10 16.82 5.24 5.36
C ILE A 10 16.79 6.06 6.65
N ASP A 11 17.95 6.24 7.27
CA ASP A 11 18.13 7.03 8.47
C ASP A 11 19.23 8.08 8.25
N HIS A 12 18.90 9.35 8.49
CA HIS A 12 19.81 10.49 8.29
C HIS A 12 20.56 10.49 6.93
N GLY A 13 19.89 10.06 5.86
CA GLY A 13 20.47 10.00 4.51
C GLY A 13 21.39 8.80 4.27
N ARG A 14 21.49 7.86 5.21
CA ARG A 14 22.20 6.59 5.06
C ARG A 14 21.20 5.47 4.81
N VAL A 15 21.52 4.59 3.86
CA VAL A 15 20.73 3.39 3.57
C VAL A 15 21.36 2.20 4.29
N SER A 16 20.58 1.47 5.06
CA SER A 16 20.99 0.24 5.76
C SER A 16 20.01 -0.89 5.44
N ALA A 17 20.49 -2.13 5.40
CA ALA A 17 19.58 -3.27 5.33
C ALA A 17 18.82 -3.42 6.66
N LYS A 18 17.51 -3.68 6.57
CA LYS A 18 16.63 -3.85 7.74
C LYS A 18 16.60 -5.30 8.25
N GLY A 19 16.99 -6.27 7.42
CA GLY A 19 17.07 -7.69 7.75
C GLY A 19 18.50 -8.17 8.08
N ALA A 20 18.67 -9.50 8.20
CA ALA A 20 19.98 -10.13 8.44
C ALA A 20 20.90 -10.11 7.20
N GLU A 21 20.40 -9.67 6.04
CA GLU A 21 21.18 -9.55 4.82
C GLU A 21 22.06 -8.29 4.88
N THR A 22 23.35 -8.45 4.66
CA THR A 22 24.27 -7.31 4.55
C THR A 22 24.25 -6.77 3.12
N LEU A 23 24.20 -5.45 2.97
CA LEU A 23 24.47 -4.84 1.67
C LEU A 23 25.90 -5.21 1.21
N PRO A 24 26.11 -5.49 -0.09
CA PRO A 24 27.44 -5.76 -0.62
C PRO A 24 28.41 -4.58 -0.39
N GLU A 25 29.70 -4.87 -0.22
CA GLU A 25 30.74 -3.82 -0.06
C GLU A 25 30.76 -2.81 -1.21
N LYS A 26 30.44 -3.27 -2.44
CA LYS A 26 30.36 -2.42 -3.64
C LYS A 26 29.30 -2.93 -4.60
N ALA A 27 28.30 -2.10 -4.87
CA ALA A 27 27.27 -2.33 -5.88
C ALA A 27 26.72 -0.99 -6.38
N SER A 28 26.00 -1.01 -7.51
CA SER A 28 25.20 0.12 -7.98
C SER A 28 23.73 -0.28 -7.95
N GLY A 29 22.86 0.61 -7.49
CA GLY A 29 21.42 0.39 -7.41
C GLY A 29 20.65 1.68 -7.65
N LEU A 30 19.36 1.53 -7.94
CA LEU A 30 18.42 2.65 -8.04
C LEU A 30 17.64 2.75 -6.72
N LEU A 31 17.49 3.97 -6.22
CA LEU A 31 16.67 4.26 -5.04
C LEU A 31 15.56 5.23 -5.44
N THR A 32 14.31 4.84 -5.22
CA THR A 32 13.14 5.71 -5.41
C THR A 32 12.64 6.16 -4.05
N ILE A 33 12.75 7.45 -3.75
CA ILE A 33 12.19 8.06 -2.54
C ILE A 33 10.84 8.67 -2.88
N LEU A 34 9.76 8.12 -2.31
CA LEU A 34 8.45 8.73 -2.38
C LEU A 34 8.34 9.76 -1.25
N ASN A 35 8.30 11.04 -1.62
CA ASN A 35 8.00 12.11 -0.67
C ASN A 35 6.48 12.34 -0.74
N PRO A 36 5.66 11.72 0.13
CA PRO A 36 4.22 11.92 0.06
C PRO A 36 3.96 13.42 0.24
N PRO A 37 3.09 14.03 -0.59
CA PRO A 37 2.70 15.41 -0.36
C PRO A 37 2.13 15.50 1.06
N ALA A 38 2.56 16.50 1.82
CA ALA A 38 1.90 16.83 3.07
C ALA A 38 0.41 16.98 2.74
N LEU A 39 -0.45 16.20 3.41
CA LEU A 39 -1.89 16.31 3.21
C LEU A 39 -2.28 17.72 3.65
N SER A 40 -2.49 18.61 2.67
CA SER A 40 -2.82 20.02 2.89
C SER A 40 -4.18 20.20 3.57
N GLN A 41 -5.00 19.15 3.53
CA GLN A 41 -6.32 19.11 4.14
C GLN A 41 -6.74 17.66 4.42
N PRO A 42 -7.60 17.44 5.44
CA PRO A 42 -8.24 16.15 5.67
C PRO A 42 -8.99 15.66 4.42
N ARG A 43 -9.02 14.33 4.21
CA ARG A 43 -9.83 13.74 3.14
C ARG A 43 -11.31 14.07 3.40
N PRO A 44 -12.07 14.50 2.38
CA PRO A 44 -13.51 14.68 2.52
C PRO A 44 -14.18 13.39 3.00
N ILE A 45 -15.12 13.51 3.94
CA ILE A 45 -15.90 12.37 4.41
C ILE A 45 -16.91 11.95 3.33
N GLY A 46 -17.09 10.64 3.17
CA GLY A 46 -18.14 10.10 2.29
C GLY A 46 -17.89 10.33 0.79
N LEU A 47 -16.66 10.16 0.30
CA LEU A 47 -16.35 10.23 -1.15
C LEU A 47 -17.24 9.31 -2.01
N ALA A 48 -17.68 8.19 -1.44
CA ALA A 48 -18.58 7.23 -2.08
C ALA A 48 -20.02 7.31 -1.56
N LYS A 49 -20.43 8.43 -0.93
CA LYS A 49 -21.79 8.59 -0.37
C LYS A 49 -22.83 8.39 -1.47
N GLY A 50 -23.74 7.45 -1.26
CA GLY A 50 -24.81 7.13 -2.21
C GLY A 50 -24.40 6.24 -3.38
N GLN A 51 -23.14 5.81 -3.46
CA GLN A 51 -22.70 4.84 -4.48
C GLN A 51 -23.01 3.39 -4.08
N PHE A 52 -23.22 3.13 -2.80
CA PHE A 52 -23.68 1.85 -2.29
C PHE A 52 -24.58 2.06 -1.07
N THR A 53 -25.44 1.08 -0.83
CA THR A 53 -26.31 1.03 0.34
C THR A 53 -25.69 0.05 1.33
N VAL A 54 -25.42 0.51 2.55
CA VAL A 54 -25.07 -0.39 3.65
C VAL A 54 -26.39 -0.94 4.21
N PRO A 55 -26.60 -2.27 4.25
CA PRO A 55 -27.77 -2.86 4.89
C PRO A 55 -27.85 -2.45 6.36
N GLU A 56 -29.06 -2.38 6.91
CA GLU A 56 -29.25 -2.06 8.34
C GLU A 56 -28.59 -3.08 9.27
N ASP A 57 -28.50 -4.34 8.83
CA ASP A 57 -27.71 -5.39 9.47
C ASP A 57 -26.48 -5.72 8.61
N PHE A 58 -25.30 -5.38 9.11
CA PHE A 58 -24.03 -5.68 8.45
C PHE A 58 -23.78 -7.19 8.28
N ASN A 59 -24.36 -8.02 9.16
CA ASN A 59 -24.22 -9.47 9.08
C ASN A 59 -25.28 -10.13 8.18
N ALA A 60 -26.19 -9.35 7.60
CA ALA A 60 -27.14 -9.88 6.63
C ALA A 60 -26.42 -10.43 5.39
N PRO A 61 -27.00 -11.42 4.69
CA PRO A 61 -26.46 -11.90 3.43
C PRO A 61 -26.26 -10.75 2.43
N LEU A 62 -25.21 -10.86 1.59
CA LEU A 62 -25.00 -9.93 0.50
C LEU A 62 -26.16 -10.00 -0.51
N PRO A 63 -26.52 -8.89 -1.18
CA PRO A 63 -27.49 -8.88 -2.27
C PRO A 63 -27.11 -9.85 -3.41
N GLU A 64 -28.11 -10.46 -4.07
CA GLU A 64 -27.90 -11.46 -5.12
C GLU A 64 -27.08 -10.92 -6.31
N ASP A 65 -27.32 -9.67 -6.69
CA ASP A 65 -26.60 -8.99 -7.77
C ASP A 65 -25.11 -8.82 -7.43
N VAL A 66 -24.78 -8.56 -6.16
CA VAL A 66 -23.40 -8.52 -5.67
C VAL A 66 -22.79 -9.93 -5.65
N LEU A 67 -23.50 -10.93 -5.15
CA LEU A 67 -23.02 -12.32 -5.11
C LEU A 67 -22.64 -12.84 -6.51
N ARG A 68 -23.46 -12.56 -7.53
CA ARG A 68 -23.19 -12.95 -8.93
C ARG A 68 -21.88 -12.37 -9.47
N THR A 69 -21.39 -11.25 -8.95
CA THR A 69 -20.10 -10.68 -9.38
C THR A 69 -18.89 -11.53 -8.92
N PHE A 70 -19.08 -12.43 -7.97
CA PHE A 70 -18.03 -13.33 -7.46
C PHE A 70 -18.07 -14.73 -8.10
N GLU A 71 -19.14 -15.08 -8.81
CA GLU A 71 -19.40 -16.43 -9.36
C GLU A 71 -18.88 -16.61 -10.81
N GLY A 72 -17.68 -16.07 -11.09
CA GLY A 72 -17.05 -15.96 -12.43
C GLY A 72 -17.25 -17.13 -13.40
#